data_AF-A0A0W8F2T1-F1
#
_entry.id   AF-A0A0W8F2T1-F1
#
_cell.length_a   1.000
_cell.length_b   1.000
_cell.length_c   1.000
_cell.angle_alpha   90.00
_cell.angle_beta   90.00
_cell.angle_gamma   90.00
#
_symmetry.space_group_name_H-M   'P 1'
#
loop_
_entity.id
_entity.type
_entity.pdbx_description
1 polymer ?
#
loop_
_entity_poly.entity_id
_entity_poly.type
_entity_poly.pdbx_seq_one_letter_code
_entity_poly.pdbx_strand_id
1 'polypeptide(L)'
;MAVRISLTTDNEMMELVDRYAKEHGVDRNRALLELIEGGLSRSDGGQPVNLNHKRAFEEYRDIKQAVDGMQLSLKELSEEVKLIHHIIDVEWGLEMRPVPYQSRRWWEFWKSQ
;
A
#
# COMPACT_ATOMS: atom_id res chain seq x y z
N MET A 1 -11.01 -13.68 -3.29
CA MET A 1 -12.45 -13.87 -3.00
C MET A 1 -13.24 -13.43 -4.21
N ALA A 2 -14.14 -14.25 -4.73
CA ALA A 2 -15.04 -13.88 -5.83
C ALA A 2 -16.41 -13.55 -5.24
N VAL A 3 -16.88 -12.32 -5.42
CA VAL A 3 -18.22 -11.90 -5.02
C VAL A 3 -19.11 -11.97 -6.25
N ARG A 4 -20.18 -12.76 -6.19
CA ARG A 4 -21.18 -12.84 -7.25
C ARG A 4 -22.38 -12.00 -6.85
N ILE A 5 -22.75 -11.05 -7.70
CA ILE A 5 -23.93 -10.21 -7.53
C ILE A 5 -24.92 -10.58 -8.62
N SER A 6 -26.20 -10.66 -8.27
CA SER A 6 -27.29 -10.87 -9.23
C SER A 6 -28.33 -9.79 -8.99
N LEU A 7 -28.70 -9.10 -10.06
CA LEU A 7 -29.58 -7.94 -10.04
C LEU A 7 -30.73 -8.21 -11.00
N THR A 8 -31.94 -7.85 -10.58
CA THR A 8 -33.13 -7.83 -11.43
C THR A 8 -33.41 -6.38 -11.77
N THR A 9 -33.41 -6.06 -13.06
CA THR A 9 -33.66 -4.72 -13.59
C THR A 9 -34.81 -4.78 -14.58
N ASP A 10 -35.50 -3.66 -14.75
CA ASP A 10 -36.48 -3.46 -15.81
C ASP A 10 -35.81 -3.46 -17.19
N ASN A 11 -36.62 -3.74 -18.21
CA ASN A 11 -36.12 -3.88 -19.58
C ASN A 11 -35.58 -2.55 -20.14
N GLU A 12 -36.18 -1.42 -19.74
CA GLU A 12 -35.76 -0.09 -20.17
C GLU A 12 -34.36 0.26 -19.62
N MET A 13 -34.10 -0.02 -18.33
CA MET A 13 -32.77 0.09 -17.73
C MET A 13 -31.73 -0.77 -18.44
N MET A 14 -32.08 -2.00 -18.84
CA MET A 14 -31.15 -2.87 -19.56
C MET A 14 -30.79 -2.34 -20.95
N GLU A 15 -31.74 -1.70 -21.65
CA GLU A 15 -31.49 -1.05 -22.93
C GLU A 15 -30.56 0.17 -22.80
N LEU A 16 -30.69 0.93 -21.71
CA LEU A 16 -29.79 2.06 -21.42
C LEU A 16 -28.36 1.59 -21.15
N VAL A 17 -28.22 0.50 -20.39
CA VAL A 17 -26.92 -0.15 -20.12
C VAL A 17 -26.31 -0.66 -21.42
N ASP A 18 -27.11 -1.28 -22.30
CA ASP A 18 -26.64 -1.75 -23.60
C ASP A 18 -26.18 -0.62 -24.52
N ARG A 19 -26.88 0.51 -24.50
CA ARG A 19 -26.48 1.70 -25.25
C ARG A 19 -25.15 2.24 -24.75
N TYR A 20 -25.00 2.37 -23.43
CA TYR A 20 -23.76 2.80 -22.80
C TYR A 20 -22.60 1.85 -23.12
N ALA A 21 -22.84 0.54 -23.04
CA ALA A 21 -21.86 -0.50 -23.35
C ALA A 21 -21.37 -0.40 -24.81
N LYS A 22 -22.29 -0.17 -25.76
CA LYS A 22 -21.95 0.05 -27.18
C LYS A 22 -21.16 1.33 -27.41
N GLU A 23 -21.54 2.42 -26.77
CA GLU A 23 -20.84 3.72 -26.89
C GLU A 23 -19.40 3.66 -26.37
N HIS A 24 -19.16 2.86 -25.32
CA HIS A 24 -17.86 2.74 -24.67
C HIS A 24 -17.06 1.50 -25.12
N GLY A 25 -17.65 0.66 -25.98
CA GLY A 25 -17.01 -0.56 -26.51
C GLY A 25 -16.70 -1.62 -25.44
N VAL A 26 -17.50 -1.68 -24.36
CA VAL A 26 -17.29 -2.61 -23.23
C VAL A 26 -18.37 -3.67 -23.16
N ASP A 27 -18.10 -4.78 -22.46
CA ASP A 27 -19.10 -5.80 -22.16
C ASP A 27 -20.20 -5.25 -21.24
N ARG A 28 -21.41 -5.78 -21.36
CA ARG A 28 -22.58 -5.37 -20.56
C ARG A 28 -22.33 -5.44 -19.06
N ASN A 29 -21.67 -6.50 -18.57
CA ASN A 29 -21.37 -6.62 -17.14
C ASN A 29 -20.35 -5.56 -16.69
N ARG A 30 -19.42 -5.20 -17.58
CA ARG A 30 -18.42 -4.17 -17.31
C ARG A 30 -19.05 -2.78 -17.27
N ALA A 31 -19.94 -2.49 -18.22
CA ALA A 31 -20.75 -1.27 -18.23
C ALA A 31 -21.59 -1.12 -16.96
N LEU A 32 -22.25 -2.19 -16.49
CA LEU A 32 -23.02 -2.16 -15.24
C LEU A 32 -22.15 -1.78 -14.03
N LEU A 33 -20.96 -2.37 -13.92
CA LEU A 33 -20.05 -2.06 -12.82
C LEU A 33 -19.59 -0.60 -12.85
N GLU A 34 -19.24 -0.08 -14.03
CA GLU A 34 -18.80 1.31 -14.19
C GLU A 34 -19.92 2.31 -13.89
N LEU A 35 -21.16 2.00 -14.25
CA LEU A 35 -22.33 2.81 -13.90
C LEU A 35 -22.61 2.80 -12.38
N ILE A 36 -22.48 1.64 -11.72
CA ILE A 36 -22.64 1.52 -10.26
C ILE A 36 -21.54 2.30 -9.53
N GLU A 37 -20.28 2.17 -9.94
CA GLU A 37 -19.15 2.91 -9.39
C GLU A 37 -19.31 4.44 -9.58
N GLY A 38 -19.74 4.85 -10.77
CA GLY A 38 -20.04 6.26 -11.07
C GLY A 38 -21.22 6.80 -10.26
N GLY A 39 -22.24 5.97 -9.99
CA GLY A 39 -23.37 6.31 -9.14
C GLY A 39 -22.98 6.47 -7.67
N LEU A 40 -22.18 5.53 -7.14
CA LEU A 40 -21.67 5.57 -5.76
C LEU A 40 -20.80 6.82 -5.53
N SER A 41 -19.90 7.12 -6.48
CA SER A 41 -19.00 8.28 -6.41
C SER A 41 -19.74 9.62 -6.42
N ARG A 42 -20.93 9.69 -7.06
CA ARG A 42 -21.77 10.90 -7.06
C ARG A 42 -22.55 11.06 -5.75
N SER A 43 -22.93 9.95 -5.10
CA SER A 43 -23.67 9.97 -3.83
C SER A 43 -22.82 10.44 -2.65
N ASP A 44 -21.49 10.26 -2.70
CA ASP A 44 -20.57 10.60 -1.60
C ASP A 44 -20.00 12.03 -1.69
N GLY A 45 -20.63 12.91 -2.47
CA GLY A 45 -20.28 14.33 -2.52
C GLY A 45 -19.40 14.75 -3.71
N GLY A 46 -19.99 14.75 -4.90
CA GLY A 46 -19.82 15.85 -5.86
C GLY A 46 -18.41 16.15 -6.43
N GLN A 47 -17.66 15.14 -6.90
CA GLN A 47 -16.57 15.37 -7.86
C GLN A 47 -16.76 14.59 -9.17
N PRO A 48 -16.32 15.14 -10.31
CA PRO A 48 -16.45 14.48 -11.61
C PRO A 48 -15.63 13.20 -11.66
N VAL A 49 -16.26 12.17 -12.24
CA VAL A 49 -15.75 10.80 -12.36
C VAL A 49 -14.41 10.79 -13.10
N ASN A 50 -13.33 10.42 -12.40
CA ASN A 50 -12.06 10.10 -13.03
C ASN A 50 -12.05 8.59 -13.30
N LEU A 51 -12.18 8.21 -14.58
CA LEU A 51 -12.23 6.82 -15.09
C LEU A 51 -10.91 6.05 -14.91
N ASN A 52 -10.14 6.33 -13.85
CA ASN A 52 -8.79 5.84 -13.63
C ASN A 52 -8.71 4.64 -12.68
N HIS A 53 -9.77 3.84 -12.55
CA HIS A 53 -9.71 2.68 -11.65
C HIS A 53 -8.74 1.58 -12.14
N LYS A 54 -8.50 1.47 -13.46
CA LYS A 54 -7.39 0.64 -13.98
C LYS A 54 -6.01 1.18 -13.59
N ARG A 55 -5.87 2.51 -13.51
CA ARG A 55 -4.64 3.18 -13.05
C ARG A 55 -4.41 2.99 -11.55
N ALA A 56 -5.47 3.06 -10.75
CA ALA A 56 -5.40 2.88 -9.30
C ALA A 56 -4.89 1.49 -8.89
N PHE A 57 -5.21 0.43 -9.65
CA PHE A 57 -4.70 -0.91 -9.39
C PHE A 57 -3.21 -1.08 -9.75
N GLU A 58 -2.76 -0.48 -10.85
CA GLU A 58 -1.35 -0.49 -11.25
C GLU A 58 -0.52 0.37 -10.28
N GLU A 59 -0.99 1.57 -9.96
CA GLU A 59 -0.36 2.46 -8.98
C GLU A 59 -0.33 1.82 -7.58
N TYR A 60 -1.39 1.12 -7.16
CA TYR A 60 -1.39 0.38 -5.89
C TYR A 60 -0.37 -0.76 -5.89
N ARG A 61 -0.23 -1.48 -7.01
CA ARG A 61 0.77 -2.56 -7.14
C ARG A 61 2.19 -2.00 -7.06
N ASP A 62 2.45 -0.89 -7.74
CA ASP A 62 3.76 -0.25 -7.75
C ASP A 62 4.12 0.32 -6.36
N ILE A 63 3.15 0.97 -5.70
CA ILE A 63 3.32 1.45 -4.31
C ILE A 63 3.58 0.29 -3.37
N LYS A 64 2.82 -0.81 -3.48
CA LYS A 64 3.03 -1.99 -2.64
C LYS A 64 4.42 -2.59 -2.85
N GLN A 65 4.86 -2.71 -4.10
CA GLN A 65 6.20 -3.22 -4.40
C GLN A 65 7.30 -2.29 -3.87
N ALA A 66 7.12 -0.97 -3.95
CA ALA A 66 8.04 0.00 -3.37
C ALA A 66 8.10 -0.10 -1.84
N VAL A 67 6.95 -0.26 -1.17
CA VAL A 67 6.86 -0.43 0.28
C VAL A 67 7.53 -1.75 0.72
N ASP A 68 7.28 -2.85 0.01
CA ASP A 68 7.92 -4.14 0.29
C ASP A 68 9.46 -4.04 0.13
N GLY A 69 9.93 -3.31 -0.90
CA GLY A 69 11.35 -3.01 -1.08
C GLY A 69 11.93 -2.16 0.07
N MET A 70 11.22 -1.13 0.52
CA MET A 70 11.64 -0.31 1.66
C MET A 70 11.71 -1.13 2.96
N GLN A 71 10.77 -2.04 3.18
CA GLN A 71 10.81 -2.94 4.34
C GLN A 71 12.04 -3.84 4.32
N LEU A 72 12.43 -4.34 3.15
CA LEU A 72 13.64 -5.13 2.98
C LEU A 72 14.89 -4.30 3.34
N SER A 73 15.04 -3.12 2.75
CA SER A 73 16.19 -2.24 3.02
C SER A 73 16.27 -1.80 4.48
N LEU A 74 15.14 -1.54 5.14
CA LEU A 74 15.11 -1.23 6.58
C LEU A 74 15.54 -2.44 7.43
N LYS A 75 15.19 -3.66 7.01
CA LYS A 75 15.64 -4.87 7.70
C LYS A 75 17.15 -5.07 7.55
N GLU A 76 17.68 -4.89 6.34
CA GLU A 76 19.13 -4.94 6.07
C GLU A 76 19.87 -3.89 6.90
N LEU A 77 19.38 -2.65 6.92
CA LEU A 77 19.95 -1.58 7.76
C LEU A 77 19.92 -1.94 9.26
N SER A 78 18.83 -2.56 9.73
CA SER A 78 18.73 -3.01 11.13
C SER A 78 19.76 -4.11 11.45
N GLU A 79 20.02 -5.02 10.52
CA GLU A 79 21.03 -6.06 10.66
C GLU A 79 22.45 -5.46 10.65
N GLU A 80 22.74 -4.52 9.76
CA GLU A 80 24.02 -3.79 9.76
C GLU A 80 24.25 -3.00 11.04
N VAL A 81 23.24 -2.30 11.56
CA VAL A 81 23.35 -1.58 12.84
C VAL A 81 23.62 -2.55 13.99
N LYS A 82 23.01 -3.74 14.00
CA LYS A 82 23.33 -4.78 15.00
C LYS A 82 24.78 -5.26 14.88
N LEU A 83 25.29 -5.43 13.67
CA LEU A 83 26.68 -5.81 13.43
C LEU A 83 27.64 -4.70 13.91
N ILE A 84 27.36 -3.44 13.58
CA ILE A 84 28.13 -2.28 14.05
C ILE A 84 28.12 -2.22 15.58
N HIS A 85 26.96 -2.38 16.23
CA HIS A 85 26.90 -2.47 17.69
C HIS A 85 27.77 -3.60 18.24
N HIS A 86 27.74 -4.78 17.62
CA HIS A 86 28.56 -5.91 18.05
C HIS A 86 30.05 -5.63 17.90
N ILE A 87 30.47 -5.04 16.78
CA ILE A 87 31.88 -4.69 16.53
C ILE A 87 32.35 -3.67 17.57
N ILE A 88 31.58 -2.61 17.81
CA ILE A 88 31.94 -1.59 18.80
C ILE A 88 31.99 -2.21 20.21
N ASP A 89 31.06 -3.10 20.57
CA ASP A 89 31.09 -3.82 21.85
C ASP A 89 32.37 -4.63 22.02
N VAL A 90 32.84 -5.29 20.96
CA VAL A 90 34.08 -6.08 20.97
C VAL A 90 35.31 -5.18 21.01
N GLU A 91 35.36 -4.14 20.18
CA GLU A 91 36.49 -3.18 20.14
C GLU A 91 36.63 -2.42 21.45
N TRP A 92 35.54 -1.93 22.06
CA TRP A 92 35.59 -1.33 23.39
C TRP A 92 36.00 -2.30 24.49
N GLY A 93 35.59 -3.57 24.40
CA GLY A 93 36.06 -4.61 25.33
C GLY A 93 37.57 -4.86 25.24
N LEU A 94 38.17 -4.62 24.08
CA LEU A 94 39.61 -4.75 23.84
C LEU A 94 40.40 -3.49 24.21
N GLU A 95 39.83 -2.29 24.01
CA GLU A 95 40.51 -1.02 24.26
C GLU A 95 40.38 -0.53 25.72
N MET A 96 39.28 -0.79 26.41
CA MET A 96 39.05 -0.30 27.77
C MET A 96 39.49 -1.32 28.83
N ARG A 97 40.69 -1.13 29.41
CA ARG A 97 40.93 -1.55 30.80
C ARG A 97 40.01 -0.69 31.69
N PRO A 98 39.29 -1.28 32.65
CA PRO A 98 38.05 -0.72 33.18
C PRO A 98 38.32 0.56 33.96
N VAL A 99 37.77 1.70 33.50
CA VAL A 99 37.62 2.91 34.32
C VAL A 99 36.14 3.07 34.68
N PRO A 100 35.75 2.97 35.97
CA PRO A 100 34.36 2.67 36.36
C PRO A 100 33.28 3.75 36.09
N TYR A 101 33.64 4.94 35.60
CA TYR A 101 32.72 6.09 35.59
C TYR A 101 32.09 6.43 34.22
N GLN A 102 32.50 5.76 33.12
CA GLN A 102 31.93 5.96 31.77
C GLN A 102 30.92 4.87 31.40
N SER A 103 30.11 4.41 32.36
CA SER A 103 29.26 3.22 32.22
C SER A 103 28.00 3.39 31.37
N ARG A 104 27.80 4.53 30.69
CA ARG A 104 26.68 4.72 29.76
C ARG A 104 27.20 4.68 28.33
N ARG A 105 26.82 3.63 27.61
CA ARG A 105 27.25 3.42 26.23
C ARG A 105 26.49 4.40 25.34
N TRP A 106 27.16 5.16 24.49
CA TRP A 106 26.50 6.24 23.72
C TRP A 106 25.37 5.74 22.78
N TRP A 107 25.41 4.47 22.40
CA TRP A 107 24.35 3.82 21.62
C TRP A 107 23.17 3.28 22.46
N GLU A 108 23.22 3.33 23.79
CA GLU A 108 22.07 3.02 24.64
C GLU A 108 20.94 4.06 24.53
N PHE A 109 21.19 5.21 23.87
CA PHE A 109 20.17 6.18 23.50
C PHE A 109 18.98 5.55 22.76
N TRP A 110 19.21 4.51 21.96
CA TRP A 110 18.16 3.83 21.20
C TRP A 110 17.35 2.82 22.02
N LYS A 111 17.76 2.51 23.26
CA LYS A 111 17.07 1.55 24.14
C LYS A 111 16.04 2.19 25.08
N SER A 112 15.90 3.52 25.07
CA SER A 112 14.91 4.23 25.88
C SER A 112 13.58 4.38 25.13
N GLN A 113 12.85 3.28 24.95
CA GLN A 113 11.39 3.24 24.80
C GLN A 113 10.84 1.95 25.39
#